data_AF-A0A9P4L415-F1
#
_entry.id   AF-A0A9P4L415-F1
#
_cell.length_a   1.000
_cell.length_b   1.000
_cell.length_c   1.000
_cell.angle_alpha   90.00
_cell.angle_beta   90.00
_cell.angle_gamma   90.00
#
_symmetry.space_group_name_H-M   'P 1'
#
loop_
_entity.id
_entity.type
_entity.pdbx_description
1 polymer ?
#
loop_
_entity_poly.entity_id
_entity_poly.type
_entity_poly.pdbx_seq_one_letter_code
_entity_poly.pdbx_strand_id
1 'polypeptide(L)'
;MSSSPAKLTYTTRSLQGILAVSTIGLAAVLIADQSPGANAALKYGVAVGVVTFLGAVLGILALWLPILQGLILLLADTVVLALNLAGGILFAVKLEGVDCMNQTMEYMRDTLSHISLLNGDCPTEKLLYKCLSYDEGDGFLQRRCRWATAAAVLMFVNFIIVLVGILIEYIGGRGRVRK
;
A
#
# COMPACT_ATOMS: atom_id res chain seq x y z
N MET A 1 28.08 6.01 -15.42
CA MET A 1 28.23 6.05 -13.95
C MET A 1 27.85 4.69 -13.41
N SER A 2 28.84 3.85 -13.04
CA SER A 2 28.58 2.50 -12.52
C SER A 2 28.31 2.60 -11.01
N SER A 3 27.03 2.61 -10.62
CA SER A 3 26.66 2.48 -9.21
C SER A 3 26.99 1.07 -8.74
N SER A 4 27.72 0.92 -7.64
CA SER A 4 27.99 -0.39 -7.04
C SER A 4 26.66 -1.11 -6.70
N PRO A 5 26.51 -2.41 -6.99
CA PRO A 5 25.24 -3.15 -6.83
C PRO A 5 24.66 -3.09 -5.41
N ALA A 6 25.51 -2.98 -4.39
CA ALA A 6 25.10 -2.81 -2.99
C ALA A 6 24.38 -1.47 -2.73
N LYS A 7 24.83 -0.37 -3.36
CA LYS A 7 24.18 0.94 -3.25
C LYS A 7 22.78 0.92 -3.85
N LEU A 8 22.63 0.28 -5.02
CA LEU A 8 21.34 0.17 -5.69
C LEU A 8 20.34 -0.67 -4.87
N THR A 9 20.81 -1.78 -4.30
CA THR A 9 20.01 -2.63 -3.38
C THR A 9 19.60 -1.85 -2.14
N TYR A 10 20.55 -1.14 -1.50
CA TYR A 10 20.24 -0.33 -0.32
C TYR A 10 19.17 0.74 -0.60
N THR A 11 19.29 1.46 -1.71
CA THR A 11 18.33 2.51 -2.10
C THR A 11 16.94 1.94 -2.40
N THR A 12 16.86 0.83 -3.14
CA THR A 12 15.58 0.20 -3.48
C THR A 12 14.86 -0.32 -2.24
N ARG A 13 15.57 -0.96 -1.30
CA ARG A 13 15.00 -1.43 -0.02
C ARG A 13 14.58 -0.28 0.90
N SER A 14 15.34 0.81 0.93
CA SER A 14 14.95 2.01 1.70
C SER A 14 13.66 2.62 1.17
N LEU A 15 13.53 2.72 -0.16
CA LEU A 15 12.31 3.22 -0.79
C LEU A 15 11.11 2.30 -0.53
N GLN A 16 11.29 0.97 -0.64
CA GLN A 16 10.28 -0.02 -0.26
C GLN A 16 9.80 0.20 1.18
N GLY A 17 10.73 0.43 2.12
CA GLY A 17 10.40 0.69 3.52
C GLY A 17 9.56 1.95 3.75
N ILE A 18 9.94 3.07 3.11
CA ILE A 18 9.21 4.34 3.23
C ILE A 18 7.78 4.19 2.70
N LEU A 19 7.61 3.59 1.52
CA LEU A 19 6.30 3.38 0.92
C LEU A 19 5.43 2.43 1.75
N ALA A 20 6.03 1.40 2.34
CA ALA A 20 5.35 0.49 3.25
C ALA A 20 4.81 1.22 4.50
N VAL A 21 5.62 2.08 5.12
CA VAL A 21 5.19 2.90 6.28
C VAL A 21 4.04 3.83 5.89
N SER A 22 4.13 4.50 4.74
CA SER A 22 3.04 5.35 4.23
C SER A 22 1.75 4.56 4.01
N THR A 23 1.86 3.32 3.49
CA THR A 23 0.71 2.44 3.29
C THR A 23 0.05 2.06 4.63
N ILE A 24 0.86 1.74 5.65
CA ILE A 24 0.37 1.47 7.01
C ILE A 24 -0.35 2.69 7.57
N GLY A 25 0.25 3.89 7.46
CA GLY A 25 -0.31 5.12 7.97
C GLY A 25 -1.67 5.45 7.37
N LEU A 26 -1.78 5.39 6.03
CA LEU A 26 -3.04 5.63 5.34
C LEU A 26 -4.12 4.62 5.74
N ALA A 27 -3.79 3.32 5.74
CA ALA A 27 -4.75 2.28 6.10
C ALA A 27 -5.15 2.35 7.59
N ALA A 28 -4.25 2.72 8.49
CA ALA A 28 -4.54 2.87 9.91
C ALA A 28 -5.49 4.04 10.19
N VAL A 29 -5.28 5.20 9.56
CA VAL A 29 -6.20 6.35 9.65
C VAL A 29 -7.59 5.95 9.13
N LEU A 30 -7.65 5.21 8.02
CA LEU A 30 -8.90 4.67 7.48
C LEU A 30 -9.59 3.68 8.42
N ILE A 31 -8.88 2.95 9.29
CA ILE A 31 -9.48 2.00 10.25
C ILE A 31 -9.97 2.70 11.52
N ALA A 32 -9.21 3.67 12.02
CA ALA A 32 -9.51 4.36 13.28
C ALA A 32 -10.93 4.95 13.27
N ASP A 33 -11.37 5.39 12.09
CA ASP A 33 -12.68 5.98 11.86
C ASP A 33 -13.74 4.95 11.36
N GLN A 34 -13.70 3.66 11.77
CA GLN A 34 -14.70 2.62 11.38
C GLN A 34 -15.20 1.73 12.56
N SER A 35 -15.05 2.13 13.82
CA SER A 35 -15.38 1.26 14.97
C SER A 35 -16.89 0.97 15.09
N PRO A 36 -17.36 -0.31 15.16
CA PRO A 36 -16.64 -1.56 15.43
C PRO A 36 -16.57 -2.55 14.23
N GLY A 37 -16.94 -2.12 13.03
CA GLY A 37 -17.08 -2.97 11.83
C GLY A 37 -15.94 -2.88 10.81
N ALA A 38 -14.73 -2.52 11.24
CA ALA A 38 -13.62 -2.19 10.33
C ALA A 38 -13.44 -3.20 9.19
N ASN A 39 -13.46 -2.66 7.96
CA ASN A 39 -13.50 -3.43 6.73
C ASN A 39 -12.30 -4.38 6.62
N ALA A 40 -12.56 -5.64 6.24
CA ALA A 40 -11.53 -6.65 6.04
C ALA A 40 -10.44 -6.19 5.05
N ALA A 41 -10.81 -5.40 4.03
CA ALA A 41 -9.86 -4.85 3.06
C ALA A 41 -8.86 -3.87 3.69
N LEU A 42 -9.29 -3.02 4.64
CA LEU A 42 -8.38 -2.09 5.31
C LEU A 42 -7.43 -2.81 6.25
N LYS A 43 -7.94 -3.79 7.01
CA LYS A 43 -7.10 -4.66 7.86
C LYS A 43 -6.07 -5.41 7.02
N TYR A 44 -6.48 -5.92 5.86
CA TYR A 44 -5.56 -6.51 4.89
C TYR A 44 -4.52 -5.50 4.41
N GLY A 45 -4.91 -4.26 4.09
CA GLY A 45 -3.98 -3.22 3.68
C GLY A 45 -2.90 -2.89 4.73
N VAL A 46 -3.27 -2.82 6.02
CA VAL A 46 -2.31 -2.67 7.12
C VAL A 46 -1.37 -3.88 7.17
N ALA A 47 -1.90 -5.10 7.10
CA ALA A 47 -1.09 -6.32 7.13
C ALA A 47 -0.09 -6.39 5.97
N VAL A 48 -0.52 -6.05 4.75
CA VAL A 48 0.35 -5.95 3.57
C VAL A 48 1.47 -4.93 3.81
N GLY A 49 1.14 -3.74 4.32
CA GLY A 49 2.13 -2.71 4.65
C GLY A 49 3.17 -3.20 5.67
N VAL A 50 2.74 -3.88 6.73
CA VAL A 50 3.64 -4.44 7.76
C VAL A 50 4.57 -5.51 7.17
N VAL A 51 4.02 -6.47 6.42
CA VAL A 51 4.84 -7.52 5.79
C VAL A 51 5.83 -6.92 4.78
N THR A 52 5.42 -5.90 4.04
CA THR A 52 6.30 -5.18 3.09
C THR A 52 7.44 -4.47 3.80
N PHE A 53 7.16 -3.85 4.95
CA PHE A 53 8.18 -3.20 5.77
C PHE A 53 9.19 -4.21 6.33
N LEU A 54 8.71 -5.36 6.83
CA LEU A 54 9.59 -6.46 7.26
C LEU A 54 10.47 -6.97 6.11
N GLY A 55 9.90 -7.11 4.91
CA GLY A 55 10.66 -7.44 3.70
C GLY A 55 11.77 -6.44 3.39
N ALA A 56 11.50 -5.13 3.54
CA ALA A 56 12.51 -4.09 3.36
C ALA A 56 13.66 -4.22 4.38
N VAL A 57 13.33 -4.45 5.65
CA VAL A 57 14.32 -4.67 6.72
C VAL A 57 15.17 -5.91 6.44
N LEU A 58 14.54 -7.02 6.07
CA LEU A 58 15.25 -8.26 5.70
C LEU A 58 16.18 -8.06 4.50
N GLY A 59 15.74 -7.31 3.48
CA GLY A 59 16.57 -6.98 2.32
C GLY A 59 17.80 -6.13 2.68
N ILE A 60 17.68 -5.20 3.63
CA ILE A 60 18.83 -4.44 4.14
C ILE A 60 19.76 -5.34 4.96
N LEU A 61 19.22 -6.19 5.85
CA LEU A 61 20.00 -7.11 6.67
C LEU A 61 20.77 -8.14 5.83
N ALA A 62 20.21 -8.55 4.68
CA ALA A 62 20.87 -9.45 3.75
C ALA A 62 22.18 -8.88 3.18
N LEU A 63 22.42 -7.57 3.24
CA LEU A 63 23.72 -6.98 2.86
C LEU A 63 24.85 -7.39 3.81
N TRP A 64 24.52 -7.71 5.06
CA TRP A 64 25.48 -8.01 6.13
C TRP A 64 25.51 -9.49 6.49
N LEU A 65 24.40 -10.21 6.23
CA LEU A 65 24.20 -11.60 6.63
C LEU A 65 24.13 -12.49 5.37
N PRO A 66 25.22 -13.19 5.03
CA PRO A 66 25.28 -14.05 3.84
C PRO A 66 24.25 -15.18 3.88
N ILE A 67 23.82 -15.61 5.07
CA ILE A 67 22.82 -16.66 5.24
C ILE A 67 21.42 -16.25 4.76
N LEU A 68 21.12 -14.94 4.72
CA LEU A 68 19.88 -14.42 4.14
C LEU A 68 19.99 -14.27 2.61
N GLN A 69 21.21 -14.19 2.06
CA GLN A 69 21.42 -14.08 0.62
C GLN A 69 21.12 -15.43 -0.04
N GLY A 70 20.04 -15.48 -0.85
CA GLY A 70 19.66 -16.69 -1.59
C GLY A 70 18.17 -16.98 -1.49
N LEU A 71 17.83 -18.25 -1.26
CA LEU A 71 16.45 -18.74 -1.35
C LEU A 71 15.50 -18.07 -0.34
N ILE A 72 15.98 -17.77 0.87
CA ILE A 72 15.14 -17.19 1.93
C ILE A 72 14.65 -15.78 1.55
N LEU A 73 15.56 -14.90 1.12
CA LEU A 73 15.20 -13.54 0.68
C LEU A 73 14.32 -13.58 -0.57
N LEU A 74 14.62 -14.48 -1.52
CA LEU A 74 13.81 -14.66 -2.72
C LEU A 74 12.36 -15.07 -2.39
N LEU A 75 12.18 -15.99 -1.44
CA LEU A 75 10.85 -16.42 -0.98
C LEU A 75 10.12 -15.26 -0.27
N ALA A 76 10.81 -14.55 0.62
CA ALA A 76 10.25 -13.39 1.31
C ALA A 76 9.79 -12.30 0.32
N ASP A 77 10.63 -11.97 -0.66
CA ASP A 77 10.30 -11.00 -1.69
C ASP A 77 9.15 -11.45 -2.58
N THR A 78 9.06 -12.74 -2.90
CA THR A 78 7.93 -13.29 -3.67
C THR A 78 6.62 -13.14 -2.90
N VAL A 79 6.62 -13.40 -1.59
CA VAL A 79 5.44 -13.19 -0.73
C VAL A 79 5.06 -11.72 -0.68
N VAL A 80 6.03 -10.83 -0.43
CA VAL A 80 5.79 -9.38 -0.38
C VAL A 80 5.24 -8.87 -1.72
N LEU A 81 5.81 -9.34 -2.83
CA LEU A 81 5.38 -9.00 -4.18
C LEU A 81 3.94 -9.43 -4.45
N ALA A 82 3.59 -10.68 -4.12
CA ALA A 82 2.22 -11.19 -4.28
C ALA A 82 1.21 -10.42 -3.42
N LEU A 83 1.56 -10.12 -2.16
CA LEU A 83 0.70 -9.39 -1.24
C LEU A 83 0.44 -7.95 -1.68
N ASN A 84 1.47 -7.24 -2.15
CA ASN A 84 1.32 -5.88 -2.66
C ASN A 84 0.46 -5.85 -3.93
N LEU A 85 0.66 -6.80 -4.85
CA LEU A 85 -0.16 -6.90 -6.04
C LEU A 85 -1.63 -7.17 -5.69
N ALA A 86 -1.87 -8.16 -4.84
CA ALA A 86 -3.22 -8.52 -4.39
C ALA A 86 -3.89 -7.37 -3.62
N GLY A 87 -3.14 -6.63 -2.78
CA GLY A 87 -3.63 -5.46 -2.06
C GLY A 87 -3.97 -4.30 -2.97
N GLY A 88 -3.10 -3.98 -3.93
CA GLY A 88 -3.37 -2.97 -4.94
C GLY A 88 -4.63 -3.28 -5.74
N ILE A 89 -4.78 -4.52 -6.22
CA ILE A 89 -5.97 -4.97 -6.95
C ILE A 89 -7.22 -4.91 -6.06
N LEU A 90 -7.15 -5.37 -4.82
CA LEU A 90 -8.27 -5.35 -3.89
C LEU A 90 -8.81 -3.92 -3.68
N PHE A 91 -7.91 -2.95 -3.47
CA PHE A 91 -8.31 -1.56 -3.32
C PHE A 91 -8.82 -0.97 -4.64
N ALA A 92 -8.19 -1.29 -5.77
CA ALA A 92 -8.61 -0.82 -7.09
C ALA A 92 -10.03 -1.28 -7.44
N VAL A 93 -10.35 -2.56 -7.20
CA VAL A 93 -11.72 -3.10 -7.42
C VAL A 93 -12.73 -2.44 -6.49
N LYS A 94 -12.36 -2.15 -5.23
CA LYS A 94 -13.25 -1.44 -4.30
C LYS A 94 -13.48 0.02 -4.66
N LEU A 95 -12.62 0.61 -5.48
CA LEU A 95 -12.65 2.00 -5.92
C LEU A 95 -12.97 2.12 -7.43
N GLU A 96 -13.46 1.05 -8.04
CA GLU A 96 -13.76 1.03 -9.47
C GLU A 96 -14.84 2.07 -9.82
N GLY A 97 -14.58 2.87 -10.85
CA GLY A 97 -15.51 3.90 -11.32
C GLY A 97 -15.64 5.12 -10.39
N VAL A 98 -14.77 5.25 -9.37
CA VAL A 98 -14.84 6.35 -8.41
C VAL A 98 -13.96 7.53 -8.84
N ASP A 99 -14.55 8.72 -8.88
CA ASP A 99 -13.87 9.99 -9.07
C ASP A 99 -13.73 10.71 -7.72
N CYS A 100 -12.57 10.55 -7.09
CA CYS A 100 -12.26 11.23 -5.82
C CYS A 100 -12.07 12.75 -5.97
N MET A 101 -12.16 13.32 -7.17
CA MET A 101 -12.10 14.77 -7.42
C MET A 101 -13.49 15.38 -7.57
N ASN A 102 -14.52 14.57 -7.82
CA ASN A 102 -15.89 15.05 -7.91
C ASN A 102 -16.43 15.46 -6.53
N GLN A 103 -16.76 16.74 -6.44
CA GLN A 103 -17.17 17.45 -5.23
C GLN A 103 -18.69 17.60 -5.08
N THR A 104 -19.48 17.05 -6.02
CA THR A 104 -20.94 17.13 -5.93
C THR A 104 -21.50 16.29 -4.78
N MET A 105 -22.43 16.88 -4.02
CA MET A 105 -23.12 16.21 -2.91
C MET A 105 -23.86 14.95 -3.36
N GLU A 106 -24.49 14.98 -4.54
CA GLU A 106 -25.15 13.81 -5.14
C GLU A 106 -24.17 12.66 -5.36
N TYR A 107 -22.97 12.96 -5.90
CA TYR A 107 -21.96 11.94 -6.15
C TYR A 107 -21.43 11.31 -4.85
N MET A 108 -21.16 12.12 -3.83
CA MET A 108 -20.74 11.62 -2.52
C MET A 108 -21.81 10.74 -1.87
N ARG A 109 -23.09 11.14 -1.98
CA ARG A 109 -24.22 10.40 -1.44
C ARG A 109 -24.46 9.10 -2.19
N ASP A 110 -24.55 9.13 -3.51
CA ASP A 110 -25.05 8.02 -4.31
C ASP A 110 -23.94 7.07 -4.76
N THR A 111 -22.67 7.50 -4.71
CA THR A 111 -21.52 6.66 -5.09
C THR A 111 -20.62 6.35 -3.89
N LEU A 112 -19.98 7.36 -3.29
CA LEU A 112 -18.93 7.11 -2.28
C LEU A 112 -19.49 6.50 -0.99
N SER A 113 -20.71 6.86 -0.58
CA SER A 113 -21.29 6.37 0.68
C SER A 113 -21.61 4.87 0.64
N HIS A 114 -21.80 4.30 -0.55
CA HIS A 114 -22.06 2.86 -0.71
C HIS A 114 -20.77 2.03 -0.66
N ILE A 115 -19.60 2.66 -0.65
CA ILE A 115 -18.31 1.97 -0.62
C ILE A 115 -17.92 1.73 0.83
N SER A 116 -18.04 0.48 1.27
CA SER A 116 -17.64 0.03 2.61
C SER A 116 -16.17 0.32 2.98
N LEU A 117 -15.30 0.57 2.01
CA LEU A 117 -13.90 0.97 2.23
C LEU A 117 -13.79 2.44 2.71
N LEU A 118 -14.72 3.29 2.26
CA LEU A 118 -14.73 4.74 2.49
C LEU A 118 -15.73 5.13 3.57
N ASN A 119 -16.85 4.40 3.64
CA ASN A 119 -17.92 4.66 4.56
C ASN A 119 -17.45 4.29 5.97
N GLY A 120 -17.14 5.33 6.73
CA GLY A 120 -16.54 5.32 8.06
C GLY A 120 -17.42 4.82 9.18
N ASP A 121 -18.22 3.78 8.92
CA ASP A 121 -19.38 3.44 9.74
C ASP A 121 -20.34 4.64 9.86
N CYS A 122 -20.70 5.34 8.76
CA CYS A 122 -21.73 6.37 8.80
C CYS A 122 -23.10 5.70 8.98
N PRO A 123 -23.63 5.60 10.22
CA PRO A 123 -24.77 4.77 10.50
C PRO A 123 -25.98 5.70 10.54
N THR A 124 -26.93 5.52 9.63
CA THR A 124 -28.21 6.25 9.51
C THR A 124 -28.19 7.62 8.82
N GLU A 125 -29.34 7.95 8.22
CA GLU A 125 -29.62 9.21 7.52
C GLU A 125 -29.32 10.48 8.35
N LYS A 126 -29.36 10.38 9.69
CA LYS A 126 -29.08 11.50 10.61
C LYS A 126 -27.58 11.82 10.73
N LEU A 127 -26.69 10.83 10.54
CA LEU A 127 -25.23 11.04 10.52
C LEU A 127 -24.69 11.25 9.11
N LEU A 128 -25.48 10.99 8.07
CA LEU A 128 -25.11 11.21 6.68
C LEU A 128 -24.71 12.67 6.43
N TYR A 129 -25.42 13.64 7.01
CA TYR A 129 -25.04 15.06 6.93
C TYR A 129 -23.64 15.32 7.51
N LYS A 130 -23.24 14.68 8.61
CA LYS A 130 -21.88 14.86 9.18
C LYS A 130 -20.81 14.25 8.29
N CYS A 131 -21.11 13.12 7.65
CA CYS A 131 -20.20 12.47 6.71
C CYS A 131 -20.11 13.17 5.35
N LEU A 132 -21.19 13.84 4.94
CA LEU A 132 -21.26 14.69 3.75
C LEU A 132 -20.86 16.15 4.04
N SER A 133 -20.70 16.52 5.33
CA SER A 133 -20.49 17.91 5.72
C SER A 133 -19.18 18.44 5.15
N TYR A 134 -19.28 19.64 4.62
CA TYR A 134 -18.27 20.37 3.86
C TYR A 134 -17.44 21.33 4.71
N ASP A 135 -17.62 21.32 6.04
CA ASP A 135 -17.12 22.36 6.95
C ASP A 135 -15.58 22.52 6.97
N GLU A 136 -14.82 21.63 6.34
CA GLU A 136 -13.35 21.73 6.20
C GLU A 136 -12.83 21.71 4.74
N GLY A 137 -13.65 22.11 3.76
CA GLY A 137 -13.19 22.40 2.39
C GLY A 137 -12.98 21.20 1.46
N ASP A 138 -12.74 20.00 1.99
CA ASP A 138 -12.80 18.73 1.26
C ASP A 138 -13.71 17.78 2.08
N GLY A 139 -14.85 17.35 1.51
CA GLY A 139 -15.80 16.48 2.20
C GLY A 139 -15.14 15.21 2.77
N PHE A 140 -15.59 14.75 3.93
CA PHE A 140 -14.97 13.62 4.66
C PHE A 140 -14.80 12.36 3.79
N LEU A 141 -15.84 11.98 3.03
CA LEU A 141 -15.77 10.83 2.12
C LEU A 141 -14.75 11.03 1.00
N GLN A 142 -14.62 12.26 0.48
CA GLN A 142 -13.66 12.59 -0.57
C GLN A 142 -12.22 12.44 -0.08
N ARG A 143 -11.94 12.93 1.13
CA ARG A 143 -10.63 12.78 1.78
C ARG A 143 -10.27 11.31 1.93
N ARG A 144 -11.21 10.46 2.39
CA ARG A 144 -11.00 9.01 2.50
C ARG A 144 -10.84 8.32 1.15
N CYS A 145 -11.57 8.76 0.12
CA CYS A 145 -11.41 8.29 -1.25
C CYS A 145 -9.97 8.49 -1.71
N ARG A 146 -9.44 9.72 -1.56
CA ARG A 146 -8.06 10.05 -1.93
C ARG A 146 -7.04 9.22 -1.13
N TRP A 147 -7.24 9.03 0.17
CA TRP A 147 -6.36 8.20 1.00
C TRP A 147 -6.37 6.72 0.60
N ALA A 148 -7.54 6.17 0.29
CA ALA A 148 -7.67 4.79 -0.17
C ALA A 148 -7.03 4.59 -1.55
N THR A 149 -7.25 5.54 -2.48
CA THR A 149 -6.58 5.54 -3.79
C THR A 149 -5.07 5.66 -3.65
N ALA A 150 -4.58 6.55 -2.78
CA ALA A 150 -3.15 6.67 -2.50
C ALA A 150 -2.56 5.38 -1.95
N ALA A 151 -3.25 4.70 -1.00
CA ALA A 151 -2.81 3.42 -0.49
C ALA A 151 -2.73 2.34 -1.58
N ALA A 152 -3.71 2.28 -2.49
CA ALA A 152 -3.70 1.37 -3.63
C ALA A 152 -2.49 1.60 -4.54
N VAL A 153 -2.22 2.86 -4.88
CA VAL A 153 -1.07 3.25 -5.71
C VAL A 153 0.25 2.89 -5.02
N LEU A 154 0.39 3.16 -3.72
CA LEU A 154 1.60 2.81 -2.97
C LEU A 154 1.88 1.29 -2.98
N MET A 155 0.84 0.46 -2.88
CA MET A 155 0.99 -1.00 -3.00
C MET A 155 1.46 -1.42 -4.40
N PHE A 156 0.90 -0.84 -5.47
CA PHE A 156 1.39 -1.11 -6.83
C PHE A 156 2.83 -0.64 -7.06
N VAL A 157 3.19 0.54 -6.54
CA VAL A 157 4.56 1.06 -6.63
C VAL A 157 5.52 0.16 -5.85
N ASN A 158 5.13 -0.31 -4.65
CA ASN A 158 5.91 -1.30 -3.90
C ASN A 158 6.08 -2.61 -4.66
N PHE A 159 5.04 -3.12 -5.31
CA PHE A 159 5.12 -4.28 -6.18
C PHE A 159 6.19 -4.10 -7.27
N ILE A 160 6.21 -2.96 -7.96
CA ILE A 160 7.21 -2.65 -8.99
C ILE A 160 8.61 -2.58 -8.39
N ILE A 161 8.78 -1.91 -7.25
CA ILE A 161 10.10 -1.77 -6.60
C ILE A 161 10.65 -3.12 -6.16
N VAL A 162 9.82 -3.98 -5.56
CA VAL A 162 10.23 -5.33 -5.16
C VAL A 162 10.57 -6.17 -6.38
N LEU A 163 9.79 -6.10 -7.45
CA LEU A 163 10.09 -6.78 -8.72
C LEU A 163 11.45 -6.33 -9.28
N VAL A 164 11.71 -5.03 -9.31
CA VAL A 164 13.00 -4.47 -9.73
C VAL A 164 14.13 -4.94 -8.81
N GLY A 165 13.92 -4.99 -7.50
CA GLY A 165 14.86 -5.53 -6.51
C GLY A 165 15.25 -6.98 -6.82
N ILE A 166 14.26 -7.85 -7.02
CA ILE A 166 14.48 -9.26 -7.40
C ILE A 166 15.28 -9.35 -8.71
N LEU A 167 14.94 -8.54 -9.72
CA LEU A 167 15.64 -8.54 -11.01
C LEU A 167 17.10 -8.12 -10.87
N ILE A 168 17.39 -7.09 -10.07
CA ILE A 168 18.76 -6.64 -9.79
C ILE A 168 19.56 -7.76 -9.11
N GLU A 169 18.98 -8.43 -8.12
CA GLU A 169 19.62 -9.55 -7.43
C GLU A 169 19.85 -10.75 -8.36
N TYR A 170 18.88 -11.07 -9.21
CA TYR A 170 18.97 -12.14 -10.19
C TYR A 170 20.09 -11.89 -11.22
N ILE A 171 20.16 -10.67 -11.77
CA ILE A 171 21.21 -10.28 -12.73
C ILE A 171 22.58 -10.23 -12.04
N GLY A 172 22.65 -9.63 -10.84
CA GLY A 172 23.89 -9.53 -10.06
C GLY A 172 24.43 -10.89 -9.61
N GLY A 173 23.54 -11.84 -9.28
CA GLY A 173 23.87 -13.21 -8.92
C GLY A 173 24.47 -14.02 -10.07
N ARG A 174 23.92 -13.90 -11.29
CA ARG A 174 24.50 -14.54 -12.50
C ARG A 174 25.92 -14.05 -12.80
N GLY A 175 26.26 -12.83 -12.42
CA GLY A 175 27.62 -12.28 -12.59
C GLY A 175 28.68 -12.94 -11.72
N ARG A 176 28.30 -13.54 -10.57
CA ARG A 176 29.24 -14.25 -9.67
C ARG A 176 29.45 -15.71 -10.04
N VAL A 177 28.49 -16.37 -10.69
CA VAL A 177 28.61 -17.79 -11.10
C VAL A 177 29.53 -17.97 -12.31
N ARG A 178 29.86 -16.89 -13.04
CA ARG A 178 30.76 -16.90 -14.20
C ARG A 178 32.22 -16.53 -13.88
N LYS A 179 32.61 -16.43 -12.61
CA LYS A 179 34.01 -16.24 -12.19
C LYS A 179 34.48 -17.39 -11.33
#